data_AF-A0AAD7RW03-F1
#
_entry.id   AF-A0AAD7RW03-F1
#
_cell.length_a   1.000
_cell.length_b   1.000
_cell.length_c   1.000
_cell.angle_alpha   90.00
_cell.angle_beta   90.00
_cell.angle_gamma   90.00
#
_symmetry.space_group_name_H-M   'P 1'
#
loop_
_entity.id
_entity.type
_entity.pdbx_description
1 polymer ?
#
loop_
_entity_poly.entity_id
_entity_poly.type
_entity_poly.pdbx_seq_one_letter_code
_entity_poly.pdbx_strand_id
1 'polypeptide(L)'
;MRRSSTAESPYRRSPSLDSNSKPGSPPPHSTSRRYSSDYEYNSTPFGFGFRATPGPGPKAAKGRYTNAQGKKYVVFYLDLSFIFLLELRHCRMARGCMRGLRYGMVFFNLLFWLGGCGILGVGVWLSVTQGNFATLSSSLPSLSAANLLITVGAIVMVIGCLGCMGAIKESRPLLLSFFILLLLIFLLEILSIILFFSYQNQIDHYAQSDLKRGLQLFGTEGNVGLTNAWSIVQTDFRCCGVTNHTDWFEVYNATRVPDSCCLEYSDNCGLENPGTWWTAPCYERVKGWLQENLVALWIFALCTALTQILGLVFSMTMFCQTVKADTFYA
;
A
#
# COMPACT_ATOMS: atom_id res chain seq x y z
N MET A 1 69.62 31.75 -9.64
CA MET A 1 70.92 31.28 -9.10
C MET A 1 71.12 29.80 -9.46
N ARG A 2 72.27 29.22 -9.15
CA ARG A 2 72.81 27.89 -9.55
C ARG A 2 71.86 26.66 -9.45
N ARG A 3 72.01 25.76 -10.46
CA ARG A 3 72.21 24.27 -10.42
C ARG A 3 71.13 23.35 -9.79
N SER A 4 70.96 22.07 -10.19
CA SER A 4 71.54 21.28 -11.32
C SER A 4 70.71 20.02 -11.67
N SER A 5 70.97 19.48 -12.88
CA SER A 5 71.16 18.07 -13.31
C SER A 5 71.13 16.96 -12.23
N THR A 6 70.72 15.70 -12.45
CA THR A 6 70.26 14.87 -13.63
C THR A 6 69.58 13.58 -13.04
N ALA A 7 69.07 12.54 -13.70
CA ALA A 7 69.12 11.92 -15.07
C ALA A 7 67.69 11.37 -15.41
N GLU A 8 67.30 10.57 -16.42
CA GLU A 8 67.89 9.57 -17.36
C GLU A 8 68.37 8.21 -16.79
N SER A 9 68.16 7.02 -17.41
CA SER A 9 67.24 6.57 -18.49
C SER A 9 66.99 5.02 -18.37
N PRO A 10 66.93 4.11 -19.39
CA PRO A 10 65.90 3.04 -19.39
C PRO A 10 66.41 1.61 -19.16
N TYR A 11 65.49 0.65 -19.02
CA TYR A 11 65.79 -0.79 -19.18
C TYR A 11 64.81 -1.52 -20.11
N ARG A 12 65.36 -2.33 -21.01
CA ARG A 12 64.63 -3.13 -22.02
C ARG A 12 65.24 -4.52 -22.11
N ARG A 13 64.44 -5.59 -21.96
CA ARG A 13 64.65 -6.86 -22.67
C ARG A 13 63.44 -7.79 -22.65
N SER A 14 63.04 -8.25 -23.84
CA SER A 14 62.38 -9.54 -24.08
C SER A 14 63.48 -10.58 -24.41
N PRO A 15 63.17 -11.89 -24.56
CA PRO A 15 62.68 -12.35 -25.86
C PRO A 15 61.58 -13.44 -25.80
N SER A 16 61.13 -13.80 -27.00
CA SER A 16 60.07 -14.76 -27.37
C SER A 16 60.46 -16.23 -27.24
N LEU A 17 59.44 -17.11 -27.28
CA LEU A 17 59.48 -18.35 -28.06
C LEU A 17 58.05 -18.79 -28.46
N ASP A 18 57.91 -19.36 -29.65
CA ASP A 18 56.64 -19.69 -30.31
C ASP A 18 56.10 -21.09 -30.01
N SER A 19 54.81 -21.32 -30.26
CA SER A 19 54.33 -22.50 -31.01
C SER A 19 52.84 -22.44 -31.35
N ASN A 20 52.47 -22.95 -32.53
CA ASN A 20 51.08 -23.12 -32.98
C ASN A 20 50.55 -24.52 -32.61
N SER A 21 49.25 -24.65 -32.30
CA SER A 21 48.32 -25.55 -33.01
C SER A 21 46.94 -25.73 -32.33
N LYS A 22 45.96 -26.11 -33.16
CA LYS A 22 44.67 -26.75 -32.86
C LYS A 22 44.61 -28.04 -33.72
N PRO A 23 43.61 -28.94 -33.57
CA PRO A 23 42.95 -29.45 -32.35
C PRO A 23 42.96 -31.00 -32.33
N GLY A 24 42.55 -31.67 -31.24
CA GLY A 24 42.39 -33.14 -31.27
C GLY A 24 41.89 -33.80 -29.97
N SER A 25 41.18 -34.92 -30.13
CA SER A 25 40.47 -35.71 -29.10
C SER A 25 41.36 -36.74 -28.34
N PRO A 26 40.88 -37.34 -27.22
CA PRO A 26 41.60 -38.28 -26.31
C PRO A 26 41.43 -39.76 -26.80
N PRO A 27 41.67 -40.88 -26.04
CA PRO A 27 41.91 -41.13 -24.59
C PRO A 27 43.18 -42.03 -24.35
N PRO A 28 43.38 -42.95 -23.34
CA PRO A 28 42.56 -43.37 -22.18
C PRO A 28 43.27 -43.71 -20.83
N HIS A 29 42.47 -44.26 -19.89
CA HIS A 29 42.78 -45.18 -18.77
C HIS A 29 43.73 -44.78 -17.60
N SER A 30 43.11 -44.51 -16.45
CA SER A 30 43.15 -45.43 -15.27
C SER A 30 41.87 -45.26 -14.43
N THR A 31 41.63 -46.08 -13.39
CA THR A 31 40.27 -46.34 -12.85
C THR A 31 40.11 -46.25 -11.33
N SER A 32 38.95 -45.77 -10.87
CA SER A 32 38.32 -46.26 -9.62
C SER A 32 36.78 -46.14 -9.67
N ARG A 33 36.07 -46.89 -8.80
CA ARG A 33 34.61 -46.91 -8.63
C ARG A 33 34.26 -46.12 -7.33
N ARG A 34 33.04 -45.74 -6.96
CA ARG A 34 31.63 -46.20 -7.14
C ARG A 34 30.72 -44.96 -6.86
N TYR A 35 29.41 -44.89 -7.08
CA TYR A 35 28.34 -45.76 -7.61
C TYR A 35 27.16 -44.87 -8.08
N SER A 36 26.26 -45.34 -8.94
CA SER A 36 24.97 -44.67 -9.26
C SER A 36 24.00 -45.63 -9.97
N SER A 37 22.69 -45.39 -9.88
CA SER A 37 21.68 -45.82 -10.87
C SER A 37 20.35 -45.10 -10.66
N ASP A 38 19.89 -44.37 -11.67
CA ASP A 38 18.45 -44.19 -11.95
C ASP A 38 17.93 -45.42 -12.70
N TYR A 39 16.60 -45.54 -12.90
CA TYR A 39 16.01 -46.17 -14.10
C TYR A 39 14.55 -45.75 -14.32
N GLU A 40 14.35 -44.95 -15.37
CA GLU A 40 13.31 -44.98 -16.42
C GLU A 40 11.87 -45.45 -16.13
N TYR A 41 10.90 -44.67 -16.62
CA TYR A 41 9.47 -45.00 -16.66
C TYR A 41 9.01 -45.15 -18.12
N ASN A 42 8.35 -46.27 -18.45
CA ASN A 42 7.80 -46.53 -19.79
C ASN A 42 6.41 -47.18 -19.70
N SER A 43 5.60 -47.10 -20.76
CA SER A 43 4.15 -46.86 -20.60
C SER A 43 3.19 -47.89 -21.20
N THR A 44 1.96 -47.94 -20.64
CA THR A 44 0.70 -48.53 -21.20
C THR A 44 0.62 -50.08 -21.26
N PRO A 45 -0.56 -50.67 -21.57
CA PRO A 45 -1.83 -50.51 -20.82
C PRO A 45 -2.56 -51.86 -20.57
N PHE A 46 -3.61 -51.85 -19.75
CA PHE A 46 -4.94 -52.52 -19.91
C PHE A 46 -5.64 -52.58 -18.54
N GLY A 47 -6.93 -52.89 -18.50
CA GLY A 47 -7.65 -53.13 -17.25
C GLY A 47 -8.88 -54.01 -17.42
N PHE A 48 -9.38 -54.56 -16.31
CA PHE A 48 -10.74 -55.08 -16.15
C PHE A 48 -11.09 -55.07 -14.65
N GLY A 49 -12.36 -54.90 -14.30
CA GLY A 49 -12.81 -54.74 -12.91
C GLY A 49 -13.41 -56.00 -12.29
N PHE A 50 -13.57 -56.02 -10.96
CA PHE A 50 -14.38 -57.00 -10.24
C PHE A 50 -15.19 -56.35 -9.10
N ARG A 51 -16.20 -57.08 -8.60
CA ARG A 51 -17.31 -56.59 -7.77
C ARG A 51 -17.39 -57.36 -6.45
N ALA A 52 -17.54 -56.68 -5.32
CA ALA A 52 -17.79 -57.31 -4.01
C ALA A 52 -18.61 -56.41 -3.07
N THR A 53 -19.59 -57.01 -2.37
CA THR A 53 -20.51 -56.41 -1.38
C THR A 53 -21.21 -57.55 -0.59
N PRO A 54 -21.74 -57.36 0.64
CA PRO A 54 -21.40 -56.39 1.69
C PRO A 54 -21.21 -57.04 3.10
N GLY A 55 -20.82 -56.26 4.11
CA GLY A 55 -20.81 -56.65 5.54
C GLY A 55 -20.74 -55.43 6.48
N PRO A 56 -21.21 -55.48 7.76
CA PRO A 56 -21.75 -54.27 8.39
C PRO A 56 -21.04 -53.71 9.66
N GLY A 57 -20.86 -52.37 9.67
CA GLY A 57 -20.81 -51.51 10.88
C GLY A 57 -19.46 -51.39 11.63
N PRO A 58 -19.32 -50.46 12.60
CA PRO A 58 -20.29 -49.45 13.08
C PRO A 58 -20.09 -48.05 12.43
N LYS A 59 -20.50 -46.95 13.10
CA LYS A 59 -20.76 -45.62 12.50
C LYS A 59 -19.86 -44.47 13.03
N ALA A 60 -19.83 -43.38 12.26
CA ALA A 60 -19.30 -42.02 12.54
C ALA A 60 -17.76 -41.87 12.55
N ALA A 61 -17.18 -40.71 12.21
CA ALA A 61 -17.80 -39.38 11.95
C ALA A 61 -17.39 -38.77 10.58
N LYS A 62 -18.05 -37.66 10.19
CA LYS A 62 -17.85 -37.01 8.89
C LYS A 62 -16.49 -36.30 8.78
N GLY A 63 -15.65 -36.74 7.85
CA GLY A 63 -14.55 -35.93 7.32
C GLY A 63 -15.02 -34.92 6.25
N ARG A 64 -14.14 -33.96 5.92
CA ARG A 64 -14.24 -33.00 4.81
C ARG A 64 -15.35 -31.93 4.91
N TYR A 65 -15.04 -30.85 5.62
CA TYR A 65 -15.23 -29.50 5.06
C TYR A 65 -13.87 -28.97 4.58
N THR A 66 -13.62 -29.05 3.27
CA THR A 66 -12.45 -28.41 2.65
C THR A 66 -12.67 -26.91 2.61
N ASN A 67 -12.04 -26.17 3.52
CA ASN A 67 -12.21 -24.72 3.57
C ASN A 67 -11.47 -24.03 2.39
N ALA A 68 -12.21 -23.82 1.29
CA ALA A 68 -11.69 -23.23 0.06
C ALA A 68 -11.17 -21.79 0.22
N GLN A 69 -11.59 -21.08 1.27
CA GLN A 69 -11.11 -19.73 1.59
C GLN A 69 -9.60 -19.73 1.90
N GLY A 70 -9.11 -20.75 2.63
CA GLY A 70 -7.69 -20.86 2.98
C GLY A 70 -6.77 -20.94 1.77
N LYS A 71 -7.20 -21.56 0.67
CA LYS A 71 -6.40 -21.62 -0.58
C LYS A 71 -6.20 -20.26 -1.23
N LYS A 72 -7.18 -19.34 -1.16
CA LYS A 72 -7.07 -18.02 -1.81
C LYS A 72 -5.99 -17.15 -1.14
N TYR A 73 -5.99 -17.11 0.19
CA TYR A 73 -4.97 -16.36 0.94
C TYR A 73 -3.57 -16.98 0.79
N VAL A 74 -3.45 -18.30 0.85
CA VAL A 74 -2.16 -19.00 0.67
C VAL A 74 -1.55 -18.74 -0.71
N VAL A 75 -2.35 -18.66 -1.78
CA VAL A 75 -1.86 -18.29 -3.12
C VAL A 75 -1.28 -16.87 -3.12
N PHE A 76 -2.01 -15.87 -2.60
CA PHE A 76 -1.52 -14.48 -2.53
C PHE A 76 -0.22 -14.33 -1.72
N TYR A 77 -0.09 -15.03 -0.57
CA TYR A 77 1.15 -15.03 0.21
C TYR A 77 2.32 -15.70 -0.52
N LEU A 78 2.05 -16.75 -1.31
CA LEU A 78 3.06 -17.41 -2.14
C LEU A 78 3.51 -16.51 -3.29
N ASP A 79 2.59 -15.95 -4.08
CA ASP A 79 2.93 -15.05 -5.20
C ASP A 79 3.76 -13.84 -4.74
N LEU A 80 3.35 -13.21 -3.64
CA LEU A 80 4.07 -12.07 -3.05
C LEU A 80 5.48 -12.46 -2.57
N SER A 81 5.63 -13.65 -1.97
CA SER A 81 6.94 -14.20 -1.57
C SER A 81 7.80 -14.55 -2.78
N PHE A 82 7.20 -15.09 -3.86
CA PHE A 82 7.90 -15.43 -5.09
C PHE A 82 8.35 -14.19 -5.87
N ILE A 83 7.57 -13.10 -5.87
CA ILE A 83 7.98 -11.79 -6.40
C ILE A 83 9.20 -11.26 -5.63
N PHE A 84 9.15 -11.30 -4.30
CA PHE A 84 10.27 -10.86 -3.45
C PHE A 84 11.55 -11.69 -3.68
N LEU A 85 11.41 -13.00 -3.89
CA LEU A 85 12.52 -13.91 -4.24
C LEU A 85 13.01 -13.75 -5.70
N LEU A 86 12.15 -13.35 -6.64
CA LEU A 86 12.54 -13.06 -8.02
C LEU A 86 13.47 -11.84 -8.08
N GLU A 87 13.10 -10.76 -7.40
CA GLU A 87 13.87 -9.50 -7.36
C GLU A 87 15.23 -9.68 -6.66
N LEU A 88 15.27 -10.43 -5.56
CA LEU A 88 16.54 -10.83 -4.92
C LEU A 88 17.49 -11.57 -5.89
N ARG A 89 16.94 -12.33 -6.87
CA ARG A 89 17.74 -13.02 -7.88
C ARG A 89 18.28 -12.10 -8.98
N HIS A 90 17.75 -10.88 -9.15
CA HIS A 90 18.10 -9.97 -10.25
C HIS A 90 19.23 -8.97 -9.92
N CYS A 91 20.03 -9.28 -8.90
CA CYS A 91 21.11 -8.46 -8.33
C CYS A 91 22.38 -8.32 -9.22
N ARG A 92 22.23 -8.15 -10.55
CA ARG A 92 23.33 -8.00 -11.53
C ARG A 92 23.08 -6.89 -12.58
N MET A 93 22.63 -5.72 -12.14
CA MET A 93 22.39 -4.58 -13.04
C MET A 93 23.68 -3.90 -13.56
N ALA A 94 23.62 -3.35 -14.77
CA ALA A 94 24.72 -2.60 -15.36
C ALA A 94 24.91 -1.22 -14.71
N ARG A 95 26.16 -0.72 -14.69
CA ARG A 95 26.57 0.55 -14.03
C ARG A 95 25.78 1.79 -14.50
N GLY A 96 25.26 1.81 -15.73
CA GLY A 96 24.38 2.87 -16.23
C GLY A 96 22.99 2.84 -15.59
N CYS A 97 22.37 1.66 -15.49
CA CYS A 97 21.06 1.47 -14.87
C CYS A 97 21.06 1.91 -13.40
N MET A 98 22.13 1.54 -12.66
CA MET A 98 22.28 1.95 -11.25
C MET A 98 22.23 3.48 -11.04
N ARG A 99 22.79 4.28 -11.96
CA ARG A 99 22.70 5.75 -11.89
C ARG A 99 21.26 6.22 -12.16
N GLY A 100 20.61 5.65 -13.17
CA GLY A 100 19.20 5.93 -13.48
C GLY A 100 18.27 5.64 -12.30
N LEU A 101 18.45 4.49 -11.64
CA LEU A 101 17.69 4.13 -10.44
C LEU A 101 17.95 5.07 -9.26
N ARG A 102 19.19 5.52 -9.01
CA ARG A 102 19.47 6.50 -7.96
C ARG A 102 18.75 7.83 -8.21
N TYR A 103 18.82 8.37 -9.41
CA TYR A 103 18.11 9.61 -9.76
C TYR A 103 16.59 9.44 -9.74
N GLY A 104 16.06 8.32 -10.24
CA GLY A 104 14.63 8.01 -10.18
C GLY A 104 14.12 7.89 -8.73
N MET A 105 14.87 7.19 -7.86
CA MET A 105 14.53 7.06 -6.44
C MET A 105 14.50 8.42 -5.73
N VAL A 106 15.48 9.30 -5.98
CA VAL A 106 15.47 10.67 -5.45
C VAL A 106 14.28 11.46 -6.00
N PHE A 107 14.02 11.40 -7.30
CA PHE A 107 12.92 12.13 -7.95
C PHE A 107 11.55 11.74 -7.40
N PHE A 108 11.22 10.44 -7.34
CA PHE A 108 9.93 9.99 -6.81
C PHE A 108 9.77 10.30 -5.32
N ASN A 109 10.81 10.13 -4.50
CA ASN A 109 10.74 10.50 -3.08
C ASN A 109 10.63 12.02 -2.86
N LEU A 110 11.19 12.84 -3.76
CA LEU A 110 11.02 14.30 -3.73
C LEU A 110 9.58 14.71 -4.07
N LEU A 111 8.94 14.05 -5.04
CA LEU A 111 7.51 14.24 -5.34
C LEU A 111 6.63 13.85 -4.15
N PHE A 112 6.92 12.72 -3.48
CA PHE A 112 6.22 12.35 -2.24
C PHE A 112 6.46 13.33 -1.10
N TRP A 113 7.69 13.84 -0.93
CA TRP A 113 8.00 14.86 0.08
C TRP A 113 7.20 16.15 -0.16
N LEU A 114 7.22 16.68 -1.39
CA LEU A 114 6.44 17.86 -1.79
C LEU A 114 4.93 17.64 -1.62
N GLY A 115 4.42 16.46 -2.01
CA GLY A 115 3.03 16.07 -1.82
C GLY A 115 2.64 16.00 -0.33
N GLY A 116 3.50 15.42 0.51
CA GLY A 116 3.32 15.38 1.97
C GLY A 116 3.28 16.78 2.60
N CYS A 117 4.18 17.68 2.18
CA CYS A 117 4.14 19.09 2.59
C CYS A 117 2.84 19.79 2.14
N GLY A 118 2.36 19.52 0.93
CA GLY A 118 1.09 20.07 0.42
C GLY A 118 -0.13 19.57 1.22
N ILE A 119 -0.23 18.26 1.43
CA ILE A 119 -1.31 17.62 2.21
C ILE A 119 -1.30 18.13 3.66
N LEU A 120 -0.13 18.23 4.29
CA LEU A 120 0.02 18.79 5.63
C LEU A 120 -0.38 20.27 5.67
N GLY A 121 0.02 21.06 4.67
CA GLY A 121 -0.37 22.47 4.54
C GLY A 121 -1.89 22.65 4.44
N VAL A 122 -2.56 21.83 3.64
CA VAL A 122 -4.04 21.82 3.54
C VAL A 122 -4.68 21.37 4.85
N GLY A 123 -4.14 20.35 5.51
CA GLY A 123 -4.62 19.89 6.82
C GLY A 123 -4.53 20.97 7.91
N VAL A 124 -3.38 21.66 8.01
CA VAL A 124 -3.20 22.79 8.93
C VAL A 124 -4.13 23.96 8.55
N TRP A 125 -4.26 24.29 7.28
CA TRP A 125 -5.18 25.34 6.81
C TRP A 125 -6.63 25.07 7.20
N LEU A 126 -7.12 23.84 7.02
CA LEU A 126 -8.47 23.43 7.43
C LEU A 126 -8.64 23.49 8.96
N SER A 127 -7.64 23.02 9.71
CA SER A 127 -7.64 23.07 11.18
C SER A 127 -7.59 24.48 11.77
N VAL A 128 -7.05 25.46 11.04
CA VAL A 128 -6.96 26.86 11.50
C VAL A 128 -8.18 27.67 11.05
N THR A 129 -8.61 27.52 9.79
CA THR A 129 -9.65 28.40 9.22
C THR A 129 -11.07 28.10 9.67
N GLN A 130 -11.36 26.87 10.09
CA GLN A 130 -12.73 26.41 10.36
C GLN A 130 -12.87 25.61 11.66
N GLY A 131 -11.96 25.85 12.62
CA GLY A 131 -11.96 25.21 13.94
C GLY A 131 -11.50 23.75 13.91
N ASN A 132 -11.92 22.94 14.89
CA ASN A 132 -11.64 21.51 14.94
C ASN A 132 -12.39 20.78 13.81
N PHE A 133 -11.79 20.80 12.62
CA PHE A 133 -12.52 20.59 11.37
C PHE A 133 -13.08 19.17 11.21
N ALA A 134 -14.40 19.05 11.35
CA ALA A 134 -15.17 17.82 11.22
C ALA A 134 -14.57 16.63 11.99
N THR A 135 -14.93 16.50 13.27
CA THR A 135 -14.74 15.27 14.06
C THR A 135 -15.47 14.11 13.37
N LEU A 136 -14.75 13.37 12.53
CA LEU A 136 -15.26 12.19 11.81
C LEU A 136 -15.63 11.09 12.81
N SER A 137 -14.85 10.99 13.89
CA SER A 137 -15.28 10.27 15.09
C SER A 137 -15.62 11.22 16.23
N SER A 138 -16.83 11.06 16.73
CA SER A 138 -17.33 11.62 17.98
C SER A 138 -16.93 10.76 19.20
N SER A 139 -16.53 9.51 18.97
CA SER A 139 -15.99 8.59 19.98
C SER A 139 -14.49 8.82 20.21
N LEU A 140 -13.80 9.34 19.19
CA LEU A 140 -12.41 9.79 19.25
C LEU A 140 -12.31 11.23 18.72
N PRO A 141 -12.52 12.28 19.54
CA PRO A 141 -12.52 13.68 19.10
C PRO A 141 -11.20 14.16 18.45
N SER A 142 -10.12 13.39 18.58
CA SER A 142 -8.85 13.61 17.87
C SER A 142 -8.90 13.20 16.39
N LEU A 143 -9.82 12.33 15.97
CA LEU A 143 -10.01 11.91 14.58
C LEU A 143 -10.91 12.89 13.82
N SER A 144 -10.38 14.11 13.62
CA SER A 144 -10.94 15.08 12.67
C SER A 144 -10.42 14.83 11.24
N ALA A 145 -11.17 15.25 10.23
CA ALA A 145 -10.73 15.16 8.83
C ALA A 145 -9.42 15.94 8.59
N ALA A 146 -9.27 17.11 9.20
CA ALA A 146 -8.01 17.88 9.17
C ALA A 146 -6.89 17.17 9.93
N ASN A 147 -7.15 16.56 11.08
CA ASN A 147 -6.14 15.84 11.84
C ASN A 147 -5.64 14.59 11.10
N LEU A 148 -6.49 13.91 10.34
CA LEU A 148 -6.07 12.84 9.43
C LEU A 148 -5.17 13.37 8.31
N LEU A 149 -5.53 14.49 7.67
CA LEU A 149 -4.68 15.12 6.64
C LEU A 149 -3.32 15.56 7.19
N ILE A 150 -3.28 16.18 8.38
CA ILE A 150 -2.03 16.54 9.08
C ILE A 150 -1.19 15.28 9.36
N THR A 151 -1.81 14.22 9.89
CA THR A 151 -1.11 12.97 10.25
C THR A 151 -0.54 12.25 9.03
N VAL A 152 -1.36 12.06 7.99
CA VAL A 152 -0.94 11.39 6.74
C VAL A 152 0.09 12.24 6.01
N GLY A 153 -0.12 13.56 5.91
CA GLY A 153 0.83 14.49 5.31
C GLY A 153 2.19 14.47 6.02
N ALA A 154 2.21 14.44 7.36
CA ALA A 154 3.43 14.32 8.15
C ALA A 154 4.16 13.00 7.91
N ILE A 155 3.44 11.87 7.88
CA ILE A 155 4.01 10.54 7.63
C ILE A 155 4.64 10.47 6.22
N VAL A 156 3.89 10.92 5.20
CA VAL A 156 4.36 10.94 3.80
C VAL A 156 5.58 11.88 3.64
N MET A 157 5.56 13.05 4.29
CA MET A 157 6.69 13.99 4.32
C MET A 157 7.94 13.36 4.96
N VAL A 158 7.81 12.71 6.13
CA VAL A 158 8.95 12.07 6.80
C VAL A 158 9.53 10.94 5.94
N ILE A 159 8.69 10.12 5.33
CA ILE A 159 9.12 9.00 4.48
C ILE A 159 9.81 9.49 3.20
N GLY A 160 9.24 10.48 2.51
CA GLY A 160 9.87 11.11 1.33
C GLY A 160 11.22 11.75 1.67
N CYS A 161 11.33 12.40 2.83
CA CYS A 161 12.59 12.96 3.33
C CYS A 161 13.64 11.86 3.60
N LEU A 162 13.26 10.78 4.28
CA LEU A 162 14.16 9.64 4.57
C LEU A 162 14.61 8.92 3.27
N GLY A 163 13.70 8.73 2.32
CA GLY A 163 14.00 8.16 1.00
C GLY A 163 14.99 9.02 0.20
N CYS A 164 14.76 10.34 0.16
CA CYS A 164 15.69 11.29 -0.45
C CYS A 164 17.06 11.28 0.24
N MET A 165 17.09 11.44 1.57
CA MET A 165 18.35 11.47 2.33
C MET A 165 19.13 10.16 2.22
N GLY A 166 18.46 9.00 2.25
CA GLY A 166 19.07 7.70 2.06
C GLY A 166 19.72 7.55 0.68
N ALA A 167 18.98 7.89 -0.40
CA ALA A 167 19.48 7.79 -1.77
C ALA A 167 20.56 8.84 -2.12
N ILE A 168 20.57 9.99 -1.43
CA ILE A 168 21.62 11.01 -1.58
C ILE A 168 22.88 10.63 -0.78
N LYS A 169 22.75 10.31 0.51
CA LYS A 169 23.90 10.02 1.40
C LYS A 169 24.48 8.61 1.26
N GLU A 170 23.77 7.70 0.60
CA GLU A 170 24.09 6.26 0.48
C GLU A 170 24.28 5.57 1.86
N SER A 171 23.74 6.18 2.91
CA SER A 171 23.90 5.74 4.30
C SER A 171 22.97 4.57 4.62
N ARG A 172 23.54 3.37 4.68
CA ARG A 172 22.92 2.08 5.08
C ARG A 172 21.74 2.20 6.07
N PRO A 173 21.85 2.86 7.26
CA PRO A 173 20.76 2.89 8.24
C PRO A 173 19.52 3.68 7.79
N LEU A 174 19.68 4.76 7.01
CA LEU A 174 18.54 5.53 6.49
C LEU A 174 17.81 4.73 5.41
N LEU A 175 18.55 4.02 4.55
CA LEU A 175 17.98 3.17 3.51
C LEU A 175 17.21 1.98 4.09
N LEU A 176 17.76 1.36 5.14
CA LEU A 176 17.11 0.28 5.89
C LEU A 176 15.88 0.79 6.65
N SER A 177 15.95 1.98 7.27
CA SER A 177 14.80 2.62 7.93
C SER A 177 13.67 2.92 6.94
N PHE A 178 14.00 3.50 5.78
CA PHE A 178 13.03 3.74 4.69
C PHE A 178 12.38 2.43 4.20
N PHE A 179 13.17 1.36 4.01
CA PHE A 179 12.64 0.04 3.67
C PHE A 179 11.68 -0.51 4.74
N ILE A 180 12.05 -0.44 6.02
CA ILE A 180 11.22 -0.94 7.13
C ILE A 180 9.91 -0.15 7.24
N LEU A 181 9.94 1.18 7.05
CA LEU A 181 8.75 2.03 7.07
C LEU A 181 7.80 1.72 5.90
N LEU A 182 8.32 1.57 4.67
CA LEU A 182 7.50 1.14 3.53
C LEU A 182 6.90 -0.26 3.75
N LEU A 183 7.68 -1.20 4.28
CA LEU A 183 7.20 -2.57 4.52
C LEU A 183 6.10 -2.59 5.59
N LEU A 184 6.25 -1.80 6.65
CA LEU A 184 5.25 -1.67 7.70
C LEU A 184 3.94 -1.06 7.17
N ILE A 185 4.01 -0.03 6.32
CA ILE A 185 2.82 0.56 5.70
C ILE A 185 2.14 -0.44 4.75
N PHE A 186 2.90 -1.13 3.91
CA PHE A 186 2.37 -2.15 3.00
C PHE A 186 1.65 -3.29 3.75
N LEU A 187 2.19 -3.71 4.91
CA LEU A 187 1.52 -4.68 5.79
C LEU A 187 0.26 -4.10 6.46
N LEU A 188 0.27 -2.82 6.85
CA LEU A 188 -0.93 -2.14 7.36
C LEU A 188 -2.01 -1.98 6.29
N GLU A 189 -1.66 -1.70 5.02
CA GLU A 189 -2.63 -1.64 3.92
C GLU A 189 -3.29 -3.00 3.68
N ILE A 190 -2.52 -4.09 3.61
CA ILE A 190 -3.05 -5.44 3.49
C ILE A 190 -3.97 -5.78 4.68
N LEU A 191 -3.57 -5.44 5.90
CA LEU A 191 -4.38 -5.65 7.10
C LEU A 191 -5.68 -4.83 7.05
N SER A 192 -5.61 -3.55 6.68
CA SER A 192 -6.77 -2.66 6.55
C SER A 192 -7.76 -3.16 5.49
N ILE A 193 -7.28 -3.67 4.34
CA ILE A 193 -8.14 -4.27 3.31
C ILE A 193 -8.83 -5.53 3.85
N ILE A 194 -8.10 -6.41 4.54
CA ILE A 194 -8.67 -7.64 5.12
C ILE A 194 -9.71 -7.30 6.20
N LEU A 195 -9.42 -6.35 7.09
CA LEU A 195 -10.37 -5.90 8.11
C LEU A 195 -11.61 -5.24 7.49
N PHE A 196 -11.42 -4.38 6.48
CA PHE A 196 -12.53 -3.76 5.77
C PHE A 196 -13.48 -4.80 5.16
N PHE A 197 -12.95 -5.78 4.42
CA PHE A 197 -13.78 -6.86 3.86
C PHE A 197 -14.37 -7.81 4.92
N SER A 198 -13.66 -8.07 6.02
CA SER A 198 -14.14 -8.98 7.07
C SER A 198 -15.22 -8.37 7.97
N TYR A 199 -15.29 -7.04 8.08
CA TYR A 199 -16.15 -6.34 9.04
C TYR A 199 -17.12 -5.33 8.41
N GLN A 200 -17.37 -5.39 7.09
CA GLN A 200 -18.23 -4.45 6.34
C GLN A 200 -19.53 -4.06 7.08
N ASN A 201 -20.33 -5.03 7.51
CA ASN A 201 -21.61 -4.77 8.21
C ASN A 201 -21.43 -4.04 9.56
N GLN A 202 -20.30 -4.24 10.25
CA GLN A 202 -19.99 -3.54 11.49
C GLN A 202 -19.48 -2.12 11.20
N ILE A 203 -18.63 -1.97 10.18
CA ILE A 203 -18.11 -0.69 9.71
C ILE A 203 -19.25 0.21 9.24
N ASP A 204 -20.24 -0.33 8.52
CA ASP A 204 -21.48 0.35 8.15
C ASP A 204 -22.22 0.92 9.38
N HIS A 205 -22.47 0.08 10.39
CA HIS A 205 -23.16 0.49 11.61
C HIS A 205 -22.35 1.51 12.44
N TYR A 206 -21.03 1.31 12.57
CA TYR A 206 -20.15 2.27 13.26
C TYR A 206 -20.15 3.61 12.54
N ALA A 207 -20.02 3.64 11.20
CA ALA A 207 -20.05 4.88 10.42
C ALA A 207 -21.38 5.63 10.57
N GLN A 208 -22.53 4.94 10.51
CA GLN A 208 -23.83 5.58 10.77
C GLN A 208 -23.92 6.13 12.19
N SER A 209 -23.49 5.37 13.20
CA SER A 209 -23.51 5.79 14.61
C SER A 209 -22.63 7.03 14.87
N ASP A 210 -21.41 7.05 14.31
CA ASP A 210 -20.48 8.16 14.49
C ASP A 210 -20.95 9.42 13.74
N LEU A 211 -21.52 9.27 12.53
CA LEU A 211 -22.16 10.38 11.82
C LEU A 211 -23.35 10.95 12.62
N LYS A 212 -24.22 10.11 13.20
CA LYS A 212 -25.35 10.58 14.03
C LYS A 212 -24.90 11.34 15.26
N ARG A 213 -23.81 10.92 15.90
CA ARG A 213 -23.23 11.63 17.04
C ARG A 213 -22.38 12.84 16.61
N GLY A 214 -21.99 12.92 15.34
CA GLY A 214 -21.49 14.12 14.67
C GLY A 214 -22.58 15.18 14.39
N LEU A 215 -23.83 14.78 14.12
CA LEU A 215 -24.97 15.72 13.99
C LEU A 215 -25.17 16.53 15.30
N GLN A 216 -24.96 15.91 16.45
CA GLN A 216 -25.09 16.54 17.78
C GLN A 216 -24.05 17.66 18.05
N LEU A 217 -23.07 17.86 17.15
CA LEU A 217 -22.10 18.96 17.19
C LEU A 217 -22.38 20.05 16.14
N PHE A 218 -23.41 19.88 15.29
CA PHE A 218 -23.81 20.88 14.29
C PHE A 218 -24.28 22.18 14.95
N GLY A 219 -23.83 23.33 14.44
CA GLY A 219 -24.19 24.65 14.98
C GLY A 219 -23.56 24.99 16.34
N THR A 220 -22.76 24.11 16.94
CA THR A 220 -22.11 24.38 18.23
C THR A 220 -20.85 25.23 18.09
N GLU A 221 -20.54 26.04 19.11
CA GLU A 221 -19.36 26.92 19.10
C GLU A 221 -18.06 26.12 18.89
N GLY A 222 -17.19 26.62 18.00
CA GLY A 222 -15.95 25.95 17.59
C GLY A 222 -16.09 24.88 16.50
N ASN A 223 -17.31 24.42 16.18
CA ASN A 223 -17.58 23.37 15.19
C ASN A 223 -18.16 23.90 13.86
N VAL A 224 -17.81 25.13 13.48
CA VAL A 224 -18.26 25.79 12.24
C VAL A 224 -17.91 24.97 10.98
N GLY A 225 -16.73 24.33 10.95
CA GLY A 225 -16.31 23.50 9.82
C GLY A 225 -17.10 22.21 9.65
N LEU A 226 -17.51 21.57 10.76
CA LEU A 226 -18.41 20.40 10.72
C LEU A 226 -19.81 20.79 10.23
N THR A 227 -20.26 21.98 10.64
CA THR A 227 -21.54 22.57 10.21
C THR A 227 -21.55 22.82 8.70
N ASN A 228 -20.51 23.47 8.19
CA ASN A 228 -20.30 23.70 6.75
C ASN A 228 -20.23 22.39 5.96
N ALA A 229 -19.45 21.41 6.43
CA ALA A 229 -19.33 20.09 5.78
C ALA A 229 -20.68 19.35 5.67
N TRP A 230 -21.52 19.42 6.70
CA TRP A 230 -22.87 18.85 6.66
C TRP A 230 -23.78 19.54 5.65
N SER A 231 -23.76 20.87 5.57
CA SER A 231 -24.56 21.61 4.58
C SER A 231 -24.10 21.36 3.14
N ILE A 232 -22.79 21.21 2.89
CA ILE A 232 -22.26 20.81 1.58
C ILE A 232 -22.79 19.41 1.21
N VAL A 233 -22.63 18.41 2.09
CA VAL A 233 -23.09 17.03 1.80
C VAL A 233 -24.58 16.95 1.53
N GLN A 234 -25.41 17.68 2.30
CA GLN A 234 -26.87 17.70 2.09
C GLN A 234 -27.26 18.34 0.76
N THR A 235 -26.58 19.42 0.37
CA THR A 235 -26.85 20.17 -0.87
C THR A 235 -26.40 19.38 -2.10
N ASP A 236 -25.17 18.86 -2.10
CA ASP A 236 -24.57 18.14 -3.23
C ASP A 236 -25.26 16.80 -3.49
N PHE A 237 -25.54 16.03 -2.43
CA PHE A 237 -26.18 14.71 -2.56
C PHE A 237 -27.71 14.75 -2.50
N ARG A 238 -28.32 15.92 -2.23
CA ARG A 238 -29.78 16.14 -2.14
C ARG A 238 -30.44 15.17 -1.16
N CYS A 239 -30.02 15.29 0.09
CA CYS A 239 -30.32 14.33 1.15
C CYS A 239 -30.50 15.03 2.51
N CYS A 240 -31.14 14.37 3.48
CA CYS A 240 -31.24 14.89 4.84
C CYS A 240 -31.06 13.81 5.91
N GLY A 241 -30.28 14.16 6.94
CA GLY A 241 -29.93 13.26 8.04
C GLY A 241 -29.01 12.11 7.61
N VAL A 242 -28.64 11.25 8.56
CA VAL A 242 -27.76 10.11 8.28
C VAL A 242 -28.57 8.98 7.66
N THR A 243 -29.65 8.62 8.34
CA THR A 243 -30.56 7.51 8.05
C THR A 243 -31.98 7.97 7.78
N ASN A 244 -32.37 9.15 8.28
CA ASN A 244 -33.63 9.81 7.95
C ASN A 244 -33.55 11.30 8.33
N HIS A 245 -34.38 12.17 7.72
CA HIS A 245 -34.50 13.57 8.09
C HIS A 245 -34.84 13.78 9.59
N THR A 246 -35.55 12.83 10.20
CA THR A 246 -35.89 12.80 11.63
C THR A 246 -34.68 12.75 12.56
N ASP A 247 -33.50 12.37 12.07
CA ASP A 247 -32.24 12.40 12.83
C ASP A 247 -31.91 13.83 13.32
N TRP A 248 -32.44 14.87 12.67
CA TRP A 248 -32.31 16.27 13.11
C TRP A 248 -33.22 16.66 14.27
N PHE A 249 -34.32 15.94 14.51
CA PHE A 249 -35.27 16.30 15.57
C PHE A 249 -34.67 16.05 16.96
N GLU A 250 -33.79 15.05 17.09
CA GLU A 250 -33.02 14.78 18.31
C GLU A 250 -31.93 15.83 18.57
N VAL A 251 -31.45 16.53 17.53
CA VAL A 251 -30.44 17.59 17.65
C VAL A 251 -31.09 18.90 18.09
N TYR A 252 -32.16 19.30 17.39
CA TYR A 252 -32.84 20.58 17.64
C TYR A 252 -33.91 20.51 18.74
N ASN A 253 -34.22 19.31 19.26
CA ASN A 253 -35.33 19.05 20.19
C ASN A 253 -36.69 19.59 19.69
N ALA A 254 -36.87 19.64 18.37
CA ALA A 254 -38.04 20.16 17.68
C ALA A 254 -38.14 19.56 16.27
N THR A 255 -39.33 19.58 15.67
CA THR A 255 -39.59 19.07 14.31
C THR A 255 -39.09 20.05 13.25
N ARG A 256 -37.76 20.17 13.14
CA ARG A 256 -37.05 21.04 12.19
C ARG A 256 -35.77 20.38 11.66
N VAL A 257 -35.34 20.82 10.48
CA VAL A 257 -34.10 20.42 9.81
C VAL A 257 -33.22 21.68 9.59
N PRO A 258 -31.92 21.57 9.23
CA PRO A 258 -31.19 22.73 8.70
C PRO A 258 -31.69 23.09 7.29
N ASP A 259 -31.58 24.35 6.88
CA ASP A 259 -32.08 24.81 5.57
C ASP A 259 -31.39 24.14 4.36
N SER A 260 -30.19 23.57 4.55
CA SER A 260 -29.52 22.72 3.56
C SER A 260 -30.23 21.37 3.29
N CYS A 261 -31.22 21.00 4.09
CA CYS A 261 -32.11 19.85 3.84
C CYS A 261 -33.32 20.15 2.95
N CYS A 262 -33.54 21.39 2.50
CA CYS A 262 -34.73 21.75 1.72
C CYS A 262 -34.60 21.40 0.23
N LEU A 263 -35.73 21.10 -0.41
CA LEU A 263 -35.83 20.81 -1.85
C LEU A 263 -35.42 22.02 -2.71
N GLU A 264 -35.79 23.21 -2.25
CA GLU A 264 -35.42 24.51 -2.81
C GLU A 264 -34.96 25.41 -1.65
N TYR A 265 -33.85 26.12 -1.83
CA TYR A 265 -33.20 26.87 -0.76
C TYR A 265 -33.91 28.20 -0.51
N SER A 266 -34.40 28.40 0.71
CA SER A 266 -34.96 29.67 1.20
C SER A 266 -34.73 29.80 2.71
N ASP A 267 -34.59 31.04 3.19
CA ASP A 267 -34.22 31.30 4.59
C ASP A 267 -35.28 30.74 5.57
N ASN A 268 -34.87 29.86 6.49
CA ASN A 268 -35.72 29.17 7.48
C ASN A 268 -36.68 28.10 6.92
N CYS A 269 -36.51 27.64 5.68
CA CYS A 269 -37.31 26.54 5.11
C CYS A 269 -37.28 25.24 5.96
N GLY A 270 -36.23 25.04 6.77
CA GLY A 270 -36.12 23.95 7.73
C GLY A 270 -37.09 24.03 8.91
N LEU A 271 -37.83 25.14 9.06
CA LEU A 271 -38.93 25.32 10.01
C LEU A 271 -40.33 25.12 9.39
N GLU A 272 -40.43 24.96 8.06
CA GLU A 272 -41.71 24.84 7.35
C GLU A 272 -42.24 23.39 7.29
N ASN A 273 -43.23 23.13 6.45
CA ASN A 273 -43.92 21.85 6.37
C ASN A 273 -42.99 20.71 5.89
N PRO A 274 -43.03 19.51 6.51
CA PRO A 274 -42.16 18.38 6.15
C PRO A 274 -42.18 17.89 4.68
N GLY A 275 -43.15 18.36 3.88
CA GLY A 275 -43.21 18.09 2.44
C GLY A 275 -42.18 18.87 1.59
N THR A 276 -41.45 19.83 2.17
CA THR A 276 -40.43 20.64 1.45
C THR A 276 -38.99 20.17 1.65
N TRP A 277 -38.77 19.03 2.33
CA TRP A 277 -37.43 18.53 2.71
C TRP A 277 -37.00 17.28 1.90
N TRP A 278 -35.69 17.07 1.77
CA TRP A 278 -35.13 15.83 1.22
C TRP A 278 -35.42 14.64 2.13
N THR A 279 -36.18 13.67 1.65
CA THR A 279 -36.48 12.42 2.37
C THR A 279 -35.40 11.34 2.20
N ALA A 280 -34.43 11.54 1.30
CA ALA A 280 -33.35 10.60 1.05
C ALA A 280 -32.26 10.66 2.13
N PRO A 281 -31.83 9.52 2.72
CA PRO A 281 -30.76 9.50 3.72
C PRO A 281 -29.38 9.78 3.10
N CYS A 282 -28.59 10.66 3.71
CA CYS A 282 -27.27 10.99 3.17
C CYS A 282 -26.30 9.80 3.18
N TYR A 283 -26.39 8.89 4.16
CA TYR A 283 -25.47 7.76 4.25
C TYR A 283 -25.56 6.85 3.02
N GLU A 284 -26.76 6.38 2.67
CA GLU A 284 -26.96 5.52 1.49
C GLU A 284 -26.72 6.28 0.18
N ARG A 285 -26.95 7.60 0.15
CA ARG A 285 -26.69 8.42 -1.04
C ARG A 285 -25.20 8.57 -1.34
N VAL A 286 -24.39 8.85 -0.31
CA VAL A 286 -22.91 8.89 -0.40
C VAL A 286 -22.35 7.48 -0.66
N LYS A 287 -22.89 6.44 -0.01
CA LYS A 287 -22.50 5.04 -0.22
C LYS A 287 -22.80 4.55 -1.64
N GLY A 288 -23.94 4.93 -2.21
CA GLY A 288 -24.28 4.64 -3.61
C GLY A 288 -23.31 5.30 -4.59
N TRP A 289 -23.04 6.61 -4.42
CA TRP A 289 -22.03 7.31 -5.21
C TRP A 289 -20.63 6.70 -5.05
N LEU A 290 -20.26 6.27 -3.84
CA LEU A 290 -19.00 5.57 -3.57
C LEU A 290 -18.94 4.24 -4.33
N GLN A 291 -20.04 3.48 -4.37
CA GLN A 291 -20.16 2.22 -5.11
C GLN A 291 -20.03 2.43 -6.63
N GLU A 292 -20.67 3.45 -7.19
CA GLU A 292 -20.52 3.86 -8.60
C GLU A 292 -19.05 4.21 -8.93
N ASN A 293 -18.34 4.85 -7.99
CA ASN A 293 -16.96 5.32 -8.16
C ASN A 293 -15.88 4.35 -7.62
N LEU A 294 -16.25 3.15 -7.14
CA LEU A 294 -15.32 2.17 -6.55
C LEU A 294 -14.14 1.83 -7.46
N VAL A 295 -14.35 1.81 -8.79
CA VAL A 295 -13.31 1.52 -9.78
C VAL A 295 -12.14 2.50 -9.66
N ALA A 296 -12.40 3.80 -9.42
CA ALA A 296 -11.35 4.80 -9.25
C ALA A 296 -10.54 4.53 -7.97
N LEU A 297 -11.20 4.16 -6.87
CA LEU A 297 -10.54 3.82 -5.61
C LEU A 297 -9.64 2.58 -5.73
N TRP A 298 -10.09 1.54 -6.45
CA TRP A 298 -9.26 0.36 -6.72
C TRP A 298 -8.05 0.68 -7.63
N ILE A 299 -8.19 1.60 -8.58
CA ILE A 299 -7.06 2.10 -9.39
C ILE A 299 -6.06 2.84 -8.50
N PHE A 300 -6.50 3.78 -7.65
CA PHE A 300 -5.61 4.49 -6.73
C PHE A 300 -4.89 3.54 -5.76
N ALA A 301 -5.61 2.58 -5.16
CA ALA A 301 -5.02 1.56 -4.28
C ALA A 301 -3.95 0.72 -5.00
N LEU A 302 -4.22 0.28 -6.23
CA LEU A 302 -3.27 -0.47 -7.05
C LEU A 302 -2.03 0.36 -7.40
N CYS A 303 -2.20 1.63 -7.78
CA CYS A 303 -1.08 2.55 -8.05
C CYS A 303 -0.20 2.78 -6.81
N THR A 304 -0.80 2.94 -5.63
CA THR A 304 -0.08 3.05 -4.35
C THR A 304 0.73 1.78 -4.04
N ALA A 305 0.09 0.61 -4.08
CA ALA A 305 0.74 -0.67 -3.81
C ALA A 305 1.91 -0.95 -4.77
N LEU A 306 1.72 -0.71 -6.08
CA LEU A 306 2.79 -0.84 -7.08
C LEU A 306 3.97 0.10 -6.79
N THR A 307 3.69 1.34 -6.37
CA THR A 307 4.74 2.32 -6.07
C THR A 307 5.50 1.96 -4.80
N GLN A 308 4.84 1.39 -3.78
CA GLN A 308 5.50 0.86 -2.58
C GLN A 308 6.39 -0.35 -2.91
N ILE A 309 5.92 -1.29 -3.72
CA ILE A 309 6.71 -2.45 -4.17
C ILE A 309 7.97 -1.99 -4.90
N LEU A 310 7.86 -1.03 -5.83
CA LEU A 310 9.02 -0.43 -6.50
C LEU A 310 9.98 0.26 -5.50
N GLY A 311 9.46 0.99 -4.52
CA GLY A 311 10.25 1.61 -3.45
C GLY A 311 11.03 0.60 -2.60
N LEU A 312 10.40 -0.53 -2.25
CA LEU A 312 11.03 -1.63 -1.52
C LEU A 312 12.15 -2.29 -2.35
N VAL A 313 11.88 -2.61 -3.62
CA VAL A 313 12.85 -3.21 -4.56
C VAL A 313 14.05 -2.30 -4.80
N PHE A 314 13.83 -1.00 -5.04
CA PHE A 314 14.91 -0.03 -5.25
C PHE A 314 15.73 0.21 -3.97
N SER A 315 15.08 0.30 -2.80
CA SER A 315 15.79 0.43 -1.52
C SER A 315 16.69 -0.78 -1.23
N MET A 316 16.17 -2.02 -1.39
CA MET A 316 16.97 -3.24 -1.20
C MET A 316 18.07 -3.38 -2.25
N THR A 317 17.80 -3.03 -3.51
CA THR A 317 18.83 -3.03 -4.58
C THR A 317 19.97 -2.09 -4.21
N MET A 318 19.68 -0.86 -3.80
CA MET A 318 20.69 0.11 -3.40
C MET A 318 21.42 -0.31 -2.11
N PHE A 319 20.71 -0.84 -1.11
CA PHE A 319 21.30 -1.35 0.13
C PHE A 319 22.33 -2.45 -0.16
N CYS A 320 21.96 -3.47 -0.94
CA CYS A 320 22.84 -4.56 -1.34
C CYS A 320 24.09 -4.09 -2.11
N GLN A 321 24.02 -2.94 -2.81
CA GLN A 321 25.18 -2.36 -3.50
C GLN A 321 26.07 -1.56 -2.55
N THR A 322 25.51 -0.78 -1.60
CA THR A 322 26.31 -0.13 -0.55
C THR A 322 27.05 -1.16 0.32
N VAL A 323 26.40 -2.27 0.66
CA VAL A 323 27.05 -3.38 1.41
C VAL A 323 28.22 -3.97 0.63
N LYS A 324 28.03 -4.27 -0.66
CA LYS A 324 29.11 -4.78 -1.53
C LYS A 324 30.27 -3.80 -1.67
N ALA A 325 29.98 -2.50 -1.82
CA ALA A 325 31.00 -1.48 -2.02
C ALA A 325 31.99 -1.44 -0.86
N ASP A 326 31.50 -1.37 0.37
CA ASP A 326 32.39 -1.31 1.55
C ASP A 326 33.19 -2.62 1.73
N THR A 327 32.63 -3.79 1.37
CA THR A 327 33.36 -5.08 1.35
C THR A 327 34.46 -5.16 0.27
N PHE A 328 34.51 -4.22 -0.69
CA PHE A 328 35.63 -4.08 -1.63
C PHE A 328 36.65 -3.00 -1.22
N TYR A 329 36.39 -2.25 -0.14
CA TYR A 329 37.25 -1.16 0.35
C TYR A 329 37.76 -1.37 1.78
N ALA A 330 37.53 -2.55 2.37
CA ALA A 330 37.95 -2.97 3.70
C ALA A 330 38.77 -4.27 3.65
#